data_AF-A0A2T2R4P3-F1
#
_entry.id   AF-A0A2T2R4P3-F1
#
_cell.length_a   1.000
_cell.length_b   1.000
_cell.length_c   1.000
_cell.angle_alpha   90.00
_cell.angle_beta   90.00
_cell.angle_gamma   90.00
#
_symmetry.space_group_name_H-M   'P 1'
#
loop_
_entity.id
_entity.type
_entity.pdbx_description
1 polymer ?
#
loop_
_entity_poly.entity_id
_entity_poly.type
_entity_poly.pdbx_seq_one_letter_code
_entity_poly.pdbx_strand_id
1 'polypeptide(L)'
;MNLPEDYTHEKPSEIPQADKERIEQLNQTIDEVTENIEAYRFHLAAENIHQYFWHTFADEVIEESKDRIYGEDPTAKRQAQWLLYTILTQSLRMLHPFIPYVTERLWQSIPDTDNLLIVSKWPEQINI
;
A
#
# COMPACT_ATOMS: atom_id res chain seq x y z
N MET A 1 1.07 -7.44 -9.83
CA MET A 1 2.36 -6.71 -9.74
C MET A 1 3.43 -7.64 -10.31
N ASN A 2 4.34 -7.18 -11.17
CA ASN A 2 5.38 -8.05 -11.74
C ASN A 2 6.53 -8.21 -10.73
N LEU A 3 6.24 -8.92 -9.65
CA LEU A 3 7.25 -9.29 -8.65
C LEU A 3 7.97 -10.56 -9.11
N PRO A 4 9.27 -10.70 -8.81
CA PRO A 4 10.00 -11.95 -8.99
C PRO A 4 9.28 -13.12 -8.27
N GLU A 5 9.40 -14.34 -8.81
CA GLU A 5 8.79 -15.54 -8.20
C GLU A 5 9.33 -15.84 -6.79
N ASP A 6 10.53 -15.35 -6.47
CA ASP A 6 11.22 -15.48 -5.19
C ASP A 6 11.08 -14.24 -4.29
N TYR A 7 10.21 -13.29 -4.65
CA TYR A 7 10.04 -12.08 -3.85
C TYR A 7 9.41 -12.38 -2.49
N THR A 8 10.15 -12.12 -1.43
CA THR A 8 9.65 -12.11 -0.05
C THR A 8 9.36 -10.68 0.41
N HIS A 9 8.20 -10.43 1.00
CA HIS A 9 7.85 -9.12 1.56
C HIS A 9 8.56 -8.85 2.91
N GLU A 10 9.89 -8.80 2.89
CA GLU A 10 10.72 -8.48 4.05
C GLU A 10 11.09 -6.99 4.07
N LYS A 11 10.98 -6.37 5.26
CA LYS A 11 11.42 -4.98 5.47
C LYS A 11 12.93 -4.86 5.14
N PRO A 12 13.34 -3.94 4.25
CA PRO A 12 14.74 -3.67 3.96
C PRO A 12 15.51 -3.25 5.22
N SER A 13 16.81 -3.54 5.25
CA SER A 13 17.69 -3.14 6.36
C SER A 13 17.79 -1.62 6.51
N GLU A 14 17.68 -0.89 5.39
CA GLU A 14 17.67 0.55 5.34
C GLU A 14 16.53 1.02 4.44
N ILE A 15 15.78 2.01 4.93
CA ILE A 15 14.69 2.64 4.19
C ILE A 15 15.14 4.06 3.84
N PRO A 16 15.19 4.42 2.54
CA PRO A 16 15.50 5.78 2.11
C PRO A 16 14.59 6.81 2.78
N GLN A 17 15.11 8.02 3.02
CA GLN A 17 14.34 9.07 3.69
C GLN A 17 13.03 9.40 2.96
N ALA A 18 13.06 9.49 1.63
CA ALA A 18 11.86 9.72 0.82
C ALA A 18 10.80 8.61 1.00
N ASP A 19 11.23 7.36 1.13
CA ASP A 19 10.31 6.23 1.35
C ASP A 19 9.66 6.29 2.74
N LYS A 20 10.39 6.78 3.75
CA LYS A 20 9.82 7.01 5.10
C LYS A 20 8.71 8.06 5.07
N GLU A 21 8.91 9.15 4.34
CA GLU A 21 7.90 10.20 4.18
C GLU A 21 6.62 9.66 3.53
N ARG A 22 6.75 8.78 2.51
CA ARG A 22 5.59 8.10 1.91
C ARG A 22 4.87 7.16 2.88
N ILE A 23 5.61 6.53 3.80
CA ILE A 23 5.04 5.67 4.85
C ILE A 23 4.34 6.51 5.93
N GLU A 24 4.89 7.66 6.31
CA GLU A 24 4.24 8.59 7.23
C GLU A 24 2.91 9.10 6.65
N GLN A 25 2.88 9.45 5.36
CA GLN A 25 1.64 9.82 4.65
C GLN A 25 0.62 8.67 4.62
N LEU A 26 1.08 7.43 4.39
CA LEU A 26 0.22 6.24 4.47
C LEU A 26 -0.36 6.07 5.88
N ASN A 27 0.47 6.19 6.92
CA ASN A 27 0.04 6.06 8.31
C ASN A 27 -1.02 7.11 8.68
N GLN A 28 -0.83 8.36 8.27
CA GLN A 28 -1.84 9.41 8.44
C GLN A 28 -3.15 9.06 7.73
N THR A 29 -3.07 8.54 6.50
CA THR A 29 -4.25 8.11 5.74
C THR A 29 -4.99 6.97 6.44
N ILE A 30 -4.26 5.99 7.00
CA ILE A 30 -4.83 4.89 7.79
C ILE A 30 -5.62 5.45 8.97
N ASP A 31 -5.05 6.39 9.73
CA ASP A 31 -5.72 6.98 10.89
C ASP A 31 -6.99 7.73 10.47
N GLU A 32 -6.91 8.58 9.45
CA GLU A 32 -8.05 9.39 8.98
C GLU A 32 -9.20 8.52 8.43
N VAL A 33 -8.88 7.46 7.68
CA VAL A 33 -9.89 6.53 7.16
C VAL A 33 -10.51 5.73 8.31
N THR A 34 -9.69 5.28 9.25
CA THR A 34 -10.14 4.52 10.44
C THR A 34 -11.08 5.39 11.29
N GLU A 35 -10.70 6.61 11.61
CA GLU A 35 -11.53 7.54 12.40
C GLU A 35 -12.88 7.81 11.71
N ASN A 36 -12.88 7.98 10.38
CA ASN A 36 -14.11 8.19 9.63
C ASN A 36 -15.01 6.95 9.64
N ILE A 37 -14.45 5.74 9.52
CA ILE A 37 -15.22 4.49 9.60
C ILE A 37 -15.80 4.30 11.01
N GLU A 38 -15.01 4.49 12.07
CA GLU A 38 -15.46 4.35 13.46
C GLU A 38 -16.56 5.35 13.82
N ALA A 39 -16.50 6.56 13.24
CA ALA A 39 -17.52 7.58 13.39
C ALA A 39 -18.71 7.44 12.42
N TYR A 40 -18.83 6.33 11.68
CA TYR A 40 -19.89 6.06 10.69
C TYR A 40 -19.95 7.09 9.54
N ARG A 41 -18.86 7.80 9.27
CA ARG A 41 -18.70 8.79 8.19
C ARG A 41 -18.15 8.11 6.93
N PHE A 42 -18.84 7.08 6.43
CA PHE A 42 -18.38 6.23 5.32
C PHE A 42 -18.07 6.98 4.03
N HIS A 43 -18.84 8.03 3.70
CA HIS A 43 -18.58 8.87 2.53
C HIS A 43 -17.21 9.56 2.59
N LEU A 44 -16.83 10.12 3.76
CA LEU A 44 -15.52 10.73 3.96
C LEU A 44 -14.41 9.69 3.97
N ALA A 45 -14.63 8.54 4.62
CA ALA A 45 -13.66 7.45 4.60
C ALA A 45 -13.35 7.00 3.16
N ALA A 46 -14.38 6.81 2.34
CA ALA A 46 -14.26 6.42 0.94
C ALA A 46 -13.56 7.50 0.09
N GLU A 47 -13.92 8.77 0.29
CA GLU A 47 -13.28 9.89 -0.40
C GLU A 47 -11.81 10.02 -0.04
N ASN A 48 -11.46 9.96 1.25
CA ASN A 48 -10.08 10.06 1.74
C ASN A 48 -9.19 8.98 1.13
N ILE A 49 -9.58 7.70 1.23
CA ILE A 49 -8.77 6.61 0.66
C ILE A 49 -8.70 6.70 -0.87
N HIS A 50 -9.77 7.12 -1.54
CA HIS A 50 -9.77 7.27 -2.99
C HIS A 50 -8.79 8.37 -3.43
N GLN A 51 -8.82 9.53 -2.77
CA GLN A 51 -7.91 10.65 -3.04
C GLN A 51 -6.46 10.22 -2.85
N TYR A 52 -6.14 9.56 -1.73
CA TYR A 52 -4.80 9.04 -1.47
C TYR A 52 -4.35 8.02 -2.52
N PHE A 53 -5.19 7.03 -2.81
CA PHE A 53 -4.84 5.97 -3.76
C PHE A 53 -4.59 6.51 -5.17
N TRP A 54 -5.39 7.47 -5.61
CA TRP A 54 -5.25 8.06 -6.94
C TRP A 54 -4.10 9.05 -7.02
N HIS A 55 -4.11 10.09 -6.19
CA HIS A 55 -3.21 11.23 -6.35
C HIS A 55 -1.88 11.07 -5.63
N THR A 56 -1.81 10.28 -4.56
CA THR A 56 -0.54 10.03 -3.88
C THR A 56 0.08 8.73 -4.38
N PHE A 57 -0.64 7.62 -4.31
CA PHE A 57 -0.05 6.35 -4.69
C PHE A 57 0.16 6.22 -6.21
N ALA A 58 -0.87 6.45 -7.02
CA ALA A 58 -0.76 6.23 -8.47
C ALA A 58 0.01 7.35 -9.19
N ASP A 59 -0.31 8.62 -8.91
CA ASP A 59 0.32 9.76 -9.60
C ASP A 59 1.76 10.04 -9.12
N GLU A 60 2.07 9.87 -7.82
CA GLU A 60 3.39 10.22 -7.27
C GLU A 60 4.26 9.00 -6.97
N VAL A 61 3.84 8.13 -6.03
CA VAL A 61 4.69 7.05 -5.50
C VAL A 61 5.10 6.06 -6.59
N ILE A 62 4.18 5.67 -7.47
CA ILE A 62 4.49 4.78 -8.59
C ILE A 62 5.49 5.43 -9.54
N GLU A 63 5.30 6.70 -9.89
CA GLU A 63 6.16 7.44 -10.80
C GLU A 63 7.57 7.60 -10.24
N GLU A 64 7.69 8.01 -8.97
CA GLU A 64 8.98 8.15 -8.25
C GLU A 64 9.74 6.82 -8.12
N SER A 65 9.02 5.71 -8.10
CA SER A 65 9.62 4.38 -7.96
C SER A 65 10.13 3.81 -9.29
N LYS A 66 9.74 4.36 -10.44
CA LYS A 66 10.08 3.79 -11.76
C LYS A 66 11.58 3.66 -11.98
N ASP A 67 12.35 4.71 -11.70
CA ASP A 67 13.79 4.71 -11.93
C ASP A 67 14.50 3.62 -11.11
N ARG A 68 14.05 3.37 -9.87
CA ARG A 68 14.58 2.30 -9.02
C ARG A 68 14.14 0.92 -9.48
N ILE A 69 12.91 0.78 -9.98
CA ILE A 69 12.37 -0.50 -10.46
C ILE A 69 13.03 -0.95 -11.77
N TYR A 70 13.27 -0.02 -12.68
CA TYR A 70 13.90 -0.27 -13.98
C TYR A 70 15.43 -0.12 -13.98
N GLY A 71 16.00 0.43 -12.91
CA GLY A 71 17.44 0.54 -12.71
C GLY A 71 18.14 -0.80 -12.44
N GLU A 72 19.46 -0.74 -12.41
CA GLU A 72 20.33 -1.91 -12.24
C GLU A 72 20.72 -2.18 -10.77
N ASP A 73 20.55 -1.22 -9.86
CA ASP A 73 20.88 -1.40 -8.44
C ASP A 73 19.86 -2.33 -7.75
N PRO A 74 20.25 -3.56 -7.37
CA PRO A 74 19.34 -4.51 -6.74
C PRO A 74 18.81 -4.02 -5.39
N THR A 75 19.59 -3.22 -4.65
CA THR A 75 19.22 -2.72 -3.32
C THR A 75 18.11 -1.69 -3.45
N ALA A 76 18.31 -0.67 -4.31
CA ALA A 76 17.31 0.35 -4.58
C ALA A 76 16.02 -0.25 -5.15
N LYS A 77 16.15 -1.24 -6.04
CA LYS A 77 15.02 -1.96 -6.61
C LYS A 77 14.21 -2.71 -5.54
N ARG A 78 14.88 -3.43 -4.63
CA ARG A 78 14.21 -4.14 -3.54
C ARG A 78 13.51 -3.18 -2.57
N GLN A 79 14.12 -2.05 -2.26
CA GLN A 79 13.50 -1.00 -1.43
C GLN A 79 12.22 -0.47 -2.09
N ALA A 80 12.26 -0.14 -3.38
CA ALA A 80 11.09 0.33 -4.12
C ALA A 80 9.98 -0.72 -4.22
N GLN A 81 10.33 -1.99 -4.48
CA GLN A 81 9.36 -3.10 -4.48
C GLN A 81 8.68 -3.25 -3.13
N TRP A 82 9.45 -3.19 -2.04
CA TRP A 82 8.90 -3.24 -0.68
C TRP A 82 7.97 -2.06 -0.38
N LEU A 83 8.36 -0.84 -0.73
CA LEU A 83 7.52 0.35 -0.54
C LEU A 83 6.19 0.20 -1.29
N LEU A 84 6.26 -0.11 -2.59
CA LEU A 84 5.07 -0.24 -3.45
C LEU A 84 4.15 -1.37 -2.98
N TYR A 85 4.72 -2.51 -2.58
CA TYR A 85 3.94 -3.62 -2.01
C TYR A 85 3.24 -3.19 -0.71
N THR A 86 3.97 -2.53 0.18
CA THR A 86 3.44 -2.08 1.47
C THR A 86 2.25 -1.15 1.27
N ILE A 87 2.41 -0.10 0.45
CA ILE A 87 1.35 0.88 0.22
C ILE A 87 0.16 0.26 -0.50
N LEU A 88 0.39 -0.58 -1.52
CA LEU A 88 -0.67 -1.25 -2.26
C LEU A 88 -1.51 -2.15 -1.34
N THR A 89 -0.87 -2.99 -0.53
CA THR A 89 -1.57 -3.95 0.33
C THR A 89 -2.37 -3.26 1.43
N GLN A 90 -1.85 -2.20 2.06
CA GLN A 90 -2.63 -1.42 3.02
C GLN A 90 -3.78 -0.67 2.34
N SER A 91 -3.56 -0.09 1.16
CA SER A 91 -4.61 0.61 0.42
C SER A 91 -5.74 -0.33 0.00
N LEU A 92 -5.45 -1.55 -0.44
CA LEU A 92 -6.47 -2.54 -0.78
C LEU A 92 -7.35 -2.89 0.42
N ARG A 93 -6.75 -3.05 1.62
CA ARG A 93 -7.50 -3.29 2.86
C ARG A 93 -8.44 -2.13 3.19
N MET A 94 -7.97 -0.89 3.07
CA MET A 94 -8.80 0.30 3.30
C MET A 94 -9.90 0.49 2.26
N LEU A 95 -9.65 0.12 1.01
CA LEU A 95 -10.63 0.21 -0.09
C LEU A 95 -11.68 -0.90 -0.05
N HIS A 96 -11.37 -2.03 0.57
CA HIS A 96 -12.21 -3.24 0.53
C HIS A 96 -13.67 -3.03 1.01
N PRO A 97 -13.95 -2.26 2.09
CA PRO A 97 -15.32 -1.97 2.51
C PRO A 97 -16.17 -1.27 1.43
N PHE A 98 -15.54 -0.59 0.48
CA PHE A 98 -16.21 0.20 -0.56
C PHE A 98 -16.20 -0.48 -1.93
N ILE A 99 -15.14 -1.23 -2.24
CA ILE A 99 -14.93 -1.87 -3.56
C ILE A 99 -14.54 -3.35 -3.39
N PRO A 100 -15.39 -4.19 -2.80
CA PRO A 100 -15.00 -5.53 -2.32
C PRO A 100 -14.56 -6.47 -3.45
N TYR A 101 -15.25 -6.48 -4.59
CA TYR A 101 -14.96 -7.43 -5.67
C TYR A 101 -13.65 -7.13 -6.41
N VAL A 102 -13.38 -5.85 -6.69
CA VAL A 102 -12.17 -5.44 -7.43
C VAL A 102 -10.95 -5.60 -6.54
N THR A 103 -11.03 -5.14 -5.29
CA THR A 103 -9.93 -5.26 -4.33
C THR A 103 -9.62 -6.72 -4.02
N GLU A 104 -10.62 -7.60 -3.89
CA GLU A 104 -10.40 -9.05 -3.71
C GLU A 104 -9.70 -9.67 -4.92
N ARG A 105 -10.12 -9.35 -6.15
CA ARG A 105 -9.46 -9.85 -7.36
C ARG A 105 -8.01 -9.39 -7.49
N LEU A 106 -7.73 -8.15 -7.10
CA LEU A 106 -6.37 -7.61 -7.08
C LEU A 106 -5.53 -8.27 -5.98
N TRP A 107 -6.09 -8.44 -4.78
CA TRP A 107 -5.45 -9.10 -3.65
C TRP A 107 -4.97 -10.51 -3.99
N GLN A 108 -5.83 -11.30 -4.63
CA GLN A 108 -5.50 -12.66 -5.10
C GLN A 108 -4.39 -12.71 -6.17
N SER A 109 -4.02 -11.58 -6.77
CA SER A 109 -2.91 -11.49 -7.73
C SER A 109 -1.58 -11.08 -7.09
N ILE A 110 -1.57 -10.80 -5.79
CA ILE A 110 -0.38 -10.43 -5.02
C ILE A 110 0.20 -11.71 -4.39
N PRO A 111 1.51 -11.97 -4.53
CA PRO A 111 2.17 -13.11 -3.89
C PRO A 111 2.05 -13.03 -2.36
N ASP A 112 2.18 -14.17 -1.68
CA ASP A 112 2.15 -14.26 -0.21
C ASP A 112 0.85 -13.77 0.46
N THR A 113 -0.28 -13.85 -0.24
CA THR A 113 -1.61 -13.57 0.33
C THR A 113 -2.32 -14.89 0.70
N ASP A 114 -2.09 -15.38 1.92
CA ASP A 114 -2.61 -16.70 2.36
C ASP A 114 -4.15 -16.77 2.48
N ASN A 115 -4.83 -15.63 2.61
CA ASN A 115 -6.28 -15.57 2.88
C ASN A 115 -6.98 -14.52 2.01
N LEU A 116 -8.32 -14.65 1.91
CA LEU A 116 -9.17 -13.63 1.30
C LEU A 116 -9.00 -12.27 2.00
N LEU A 117 -9.14 -11.20 1.24
CA LEU A 117 -9.00 -9.84 1.75
C LEU A 117 -10.06 -9.54 2.82
N ILE A 118 -11.29 -10.05 2.65
CA ILE A 118 -12.40 -9.82 3.59
C ILE A 118 -12.13 -10.32 5.03
N VAL A 119 -11.27 -11.32 5.22
CA VAL A 119 -10.90 -11.85 6.54
C VAL A 119 -9.54 -11.33 7.03
N SER A 120 -8.89 -10.48 6.24
CA SER A 120 -7.62 -9.88 6.62
C SER A 120 -7.83 -8.83 7.72
N LYS A 121 -6.79 -8.64 8.54
CA LYS A 121 -6.80 -7.58 9.55
C LYS A 121 -6.90 -6.21 8.90
N TRP A 122 -7.60 -5.30 9.58
CA TRP A 122 -7.56 -3.87 9.27
C TRP A 122 -6.10 -3.37 9.33
N PRO A 123 -5.68 -2.43 8.46
CA PRO A 123 -4.34 -1.84 8.51
C PRO A 123 -4.06 -1.18 9.85
N GLU A 124 -2.81 -1.28 10.27
CA GLU A 124 -2.24 -0.61 11.44
C GLU A 124 -1.04 0.22 10.97
N GLN A 125 -0.64 1.22 11.76
CA GLN A 125 0.53 2.04 11.46
C GLN A 125 1.78 1.18 11.30
N ILE A 126 2.57 1.51 10.28
CA ILE A 126 3.83 0.85 10.00
C ILE A 126 4.94 1.56 10.78
N ASN A 127 5.62 0.79 11.64
CA ASN A 127 6.78 1.27 12.40
C ASN A 127 8.03 1.25 11.51
N ILE A 128 8.53 2.44 11.18
CA ILE A 128 9.71 2.65 10.33
C ILE A 128 10.99 2.81 11.13
#